data_AF-A0A520GXG0-F1
#
_entry.id   AF-A0A520GXG0-F1
#
_cell.length_a   1.000
_cell.length_b   1.000
_cell.length_c   1.000
_cell.angle_alpha   90.00
_cell.angle_beta   90.00
_cell.angle_gamma   90.00
#
_symmetry.space_group_name_H-M   'P 1'
#
loop_
_entity.id
_entity.type
_entity.pdbx_description
1 polymer ?
#
loop_
_entity_poly.entity_id
_entity_poly.type
_entity_poly.pdbx_seq_one_letter_code
_entity_poly.pdbx_strand_id
1 'polypeptide(L)'
;MPVLAPPPAAVAGTVDHRAVVTLAGGRRVIVEGVVDRRGVPPRCTVRIDGQPLATIGYGDLEAYGCGGLRAAGRLRADAGRPRIGLIYDVFSPNARFRTALVMRSVRARWAIEPGSPGRFDDTEAARSISSLRRADQR
;
A
#
# COMPACT_ATOMS: atom_id res chain seq x y z
N MET A 1 -4.63 25.48 31.64
CA MET A 1 -4.74 24.04 31.30
C MET A 1 -4.63 23.93 29.80
N PRO A 2 -3.65 23.21 29.21
CA PRO A 2 -3.61 23.04 27.77
C PRO A 2 -4.78 22.13 27.35
N VAL A 3 -5.59 22.63 26.42
CA VAL A 3 -6.66 21.86 25.77
C VAL A 3 -5.99 20.78 24.93
N LEU A 4 -6.23 19.51 25.29
CA LEU A 4 -5.86 18.37 24.45
C LEU A 4 -6.55 18.56 23.09
N ALA A 5 -5.75 18.73 22.04
CA ALA A 5 -6.26 18.72 20.67
C ALA A 5 -7.03 17.41 20.45
N PRO A 6 -8.22 17.45 19.81
CA PRO A 6 -8.92 16.22 19.46
C PRO A 6 -8.01 15.33 18.61
N PRO A 7 -8.12 13.99 18.73
CA PRO A 7 -7.38 13.09 17.86
C PRO A 7 -7.65 13.46 16.40
N PRO A 8 -6.64 13.39 15.51
CA PRO A 8 -6.84 13.73 14.11
C PRO A 8 -8.01 12.92 13.55
N ALA A 9 -9.00 13.62 13.01
CA ALA A 9 -10.18 13.02 12.40
C ALA A 9 -9.74 11.94 11.40
N ALA A 10 -10.38 10.77 11.47
CA ALA A 10 -10.18 9.70 10.51
C ALA A 10 -10.26 10.27 9.09
N VAL A 11 -9.16 10.16 8.34
CA VAL A 11 -9.01 10.72 7.00
C VAL A 11 -10.12 10.16 6.12
N ALA A 12 -11.09 10.99 5.75
CA ALA A 12 -12.26 10.61 4.98
C ALA A 12 -11.89 10.44 3.48
N GLY A 13 -11.09 9.42 3.18
CA GLY A 13 -10.87 8.94 1.82
C GLY A 13 -11.96 7.93 1.41
N THR A 14 -12.16 7.74 0.11
CA THR A 14 -13.11 6.75 -0.41
C THR A 14 -12.40 5.40 -0.56
N VAL A 15 -13.04 4.32 -0.12
CA VAL A 15 -12.54 2.96 -0.38
C VAL A 15 -12.71 2.66 -1.87
N ASP A 16 -11.61 2.45 -2.58
CA ASP A 16 -11.60 2.19 -4.03
C ASP A 16 -11.36 0.71 -4.36
N HIS A 17 -10.82 -0.05 -3.41
CA HIS A 17 -10.57 -1.47 -3.53
C HIS A 17 -10.61 -2.17 -2.17
N ARG A 18 -11.06 -3.43 -2.16
CA ARG A 18 -11.07 -4.25 -0.94
C ARG A 18 -10.68 -5.68 -1.29
N ALA A 19 -9.74 -6.23 -0.53
CA ALA A 19 -9.26 -7.60 -0.68
C ALA A 19 -9.16 -8.29 0.69
N VAL A 20 -9.40 -9.61 0.70
CA VAL A 20 -9.14 -10.46 1.86
C VAL A 20 -7.86 -11.24 1.60
N VAL A 21 -6.85 -11.04 2.45
CA VAL A 21 -5.54 -11.68 2.30
C VAL A 21 -5.35 -12.70 3.41
N THR A 22 -5.12 -13.96 3.04
CA THR A 22 -4.76 -15.03 3.99
C THR A 22 -3.25 -15.05 4.19
N LEU A 23 -2.79 -14.71 5.39
CA LEU A 23 -1.40 -14.71 5.84
C LEU A 23 -0.87 -16.12 6.13
N ALA A 24 0.43 -16.22 6.42
CA ALA A 24 1.01 -17.44 6.98
C ALA A 24 0.30 -17.82 8.29
N GLY A 25 0.04 -19.11 8.49
CA GLY A 25 -0.72 -19.61 9.65
C GLY A 25 -2.24 -19.45 9.55
N GLY A 26 -2.79 -19.10 8.38
CA GLY A 26 -4.24 -19.10 8.12
C GLY A 26 -4.98 -17.85 8.59
N ARG A 27 -4.32 -16.91 9.27
CA ARG A 27 -4.90 -15.62 9.66
C ARG A 27 -5.35 -14.85 8.42
N ARG A 28 -6.59 -14.37 8.41
CA ARG A 28 -7.15 -13.52 7.35
C ARG A 28 -7.07 -12.06 7.79
N VAL A 29 -6.63 -11.19 6.90
CA VAL A 29 -6.65 -9.73 7.09
C VAL A 29 -7.45 -9.08 5.97
N ILE A 30 -8.12 -7.98 6.32
CA ILE A 30 -8.84 -7.17 5.33
C ILE A 30 -7.92 -6.04 4.92
N VAL A 31 -7.69 -5.90 3.62
CA VAL A 31 -6.91 -4.82 3.01
C VAL A 31 -7.86 -3.95 2.21
N GLU A 32 -7.97 -2.69 2.59
CA GLU A 32 -8.78 -1.69 1.89
C GLU A 32 -7.86 -0.61 1.32
N GLY A 33 -7.93 -0.41 0.00
CA GLY A 33 -7.37 0.75 -0.65
C GLY A 33 -8.26 1.95 -0.38
N VAL A 34 -7.66 3.06 0.02
CA VAL A 34 -8.35 4.31 0.33
C VAL A 34 -7.69 5.40 -0.48
N VAL A 35 -8.47 6.05 -1.34
CA VAL A 35 -8.04 7.20 -2.11
C VAL A 35 -8.62 8.45 -1.47
N ASP A 36 -7.74 9.30 -0.95
CA ASP A 36 -8.12 10.63 -0.54
C ASP A 36 -7.99 11.58 -1.73
N ARG A 37 -9.13 12.09 -2.19
CA ARG A 37 -9.24 13.06 -3.28
C ARG A 37 -9.28 14.50 -2.79
N ARG A 38 -9.15 14.74 -1.49
CA ARG A 38 -9.09 16.09 -0.91
C ARG A 38 -7.67 16.63 -1.07
N GLY A 39 -7.41 17.24 -2.22
CA GLY A 39 -6.13 17.86 -2.58
C GLY A 39 -5.61 17.42 -3.95
N VAL A 40 -4.64 18.17 -4.49
CA VAL A 40 -3.94 17.85 -5.74
C VAL A 40 -2.45 17.70 -5.41
N PRO A 41 -1.83 16.52 -5.62
CA PRO A 41 -2.41 15.27 -6.10
C PRO A 41 -3.12 14.44 -4.99
N PRO A 42 -4.06 13.54 -5.35
CA PRO A 42 -4.68 12.59 -4.43
C PRO A 42 -3.66 11.65 -3.79
N ARG A 43 -3.97 11.15 -2.59
CA ARG A 43 -3.12 10.25 -1.79
C ARG A 43 -3.73 8.84 -1.72
N CYS A 44 -2.88 7.81 -1.82
CA CYS A 44 -3.24 6.41 -1.57
C CYS A 44 -2.84 6.01 -0.15
N THR A 45 -3.80 5.44 0.56
CA THR A 45 -3.62 4.82 1.88
C THR A 45 -4.12 3.38 1.79
N VAL A 46 -3.50 2.45 2.52
CA VAL A 46 -4.15 1.15 2.81
C VAL A 46 -4.66 1.13 4.24
N ARG A 47 -5.78 0.48 4.48
CA ARG A 47 -6.20 0.05 5.81
C ARG A 47 -6.03 -1.46 5.90
N ILE A 48 -5.21 -1.91 6.84
CA ILE A 48 -5.04 -3.34 7.13
C ILE A 48 -5.52 -3.58 8.55
N ASP A 49 -6.55 -4.43 8.69
CA ASP A 49 -7.25 -4.65 9.97
C ASP A 49 -7.67 -3.32 10.65
N GLY A 50 -8.12 -2.36 9.84
CA GLY A 50 -8.55 -1.04 10.28
C GLY A 50 -7.43 -0.03 10.52
N GLN A 51 -6.16 -0.44 10.53
CA GLN A 51 -5.01 0.47 10.70
C GLN A 51 -4.66 1.18 9.38
N PRO A 52 -4.78 2.52 9.30
CA PRO A 52 -4.45 3.27 8.10
C PRO A 52 -2.93 3.45 7.98
N LEU A 53 -2.41 3.24 6.77
CA LEU A 53 -1.00 3.42 6.41
C LEU A 53 -0.93 4.19 5.10
N ALA A 54 -0.32 5.38 5.14
CA ALA A 54 -0.02 6.12 3.92
C ALA A 54 0.96 5.30 3.07
N THR A 55 0.66 5.12 1.79
CA THR A 55 1.51 4.35 0.88
C THR A 55 2.03 5.15 -0.29
N ILE A 56 1.20 5.99 -0.92
CA ILE A 56 1.60 6.83 -2.06
C ILE A 56 1.04 8.24 -1.88
N GLY A 57 1.89 9.25 -1.98
CA GLY A 57 1.56 10.68 -1.86
C GLY A 57 2.83 11.53 -1.73
N TYR A 58 2.68 12.87 -1.79
CA TYR A 58 3.79 13.84 -1.69
C TYR A 58 4.60 13.67 -0.38
N GLY A 59 5.93 13.62 -0.47
CA GLY A 59 6.92 12.98 0.42
C GLY A 59 7.73 11.93 -0.36
N ASP A 60 8.55 11.02 0.21
CA ASP A 60 9.48 10.03 -0.42
C ASP A 60 9.14 9.37 -1.81
N LEU A 61 7.92 9.54 -2.31
CA LEU A 61 7.37 9.27 -3.63
C LEU A 61 6.90 10.56 -4.39
N GLU A 62 7.57 11.71 -4.23
CA GLU A 62 7.08 13.07 -4.57
C GLU A 62 6.62 13.26 -6.02
N ALA A 63 7.07 12.41 -6.94
CA ALA A 63 6.70 12.43 -8.33
C ALA A 63 5.35 11.74 -8.65
N TYR A 64 4.74 11.00 -7.70
CA TYR A 64 3.59 10.11 -7.96
C TYR A 64 2.30 10.63 -7.32
N GLY A 65 1.27 10.77 -8.15
CA GLY A 65 -0.11 10.89 -7.76
C GLY A 65 -0.83 9.53 -7.74
N CYS A 66 -1.83 9.42 -6.87
CA CYS A 66 -2.57 8.19 -6.60
C CYS A 66 -3.67 7.91 -7.64
N GLY A 67 -3.57 6.81 -8.39
CA GLY A 67 -4.61 6.30 -9.30
C GLY A 67 -5.49 5.19 -8.71
N GLY A 68 -5.16 4.71 -7.51
CA GLY A 68 -5.94 3.74 -6.74
C GLY A 68 -5.34 2.35 -6.62
N LEU A 69 -5.79 1.58 -5.62
CA LEU A 69 -5.35 0.21 -5.38
C LEU A 69 -6.05 -0.73 -6.38
N ARG A 70 -5.28 -1.64 -6.99
CA ARG A 70 -5.77 -2.58 -7.99
C ARG A 70 -5.79 -4.02 -7.51
N ALA A 71 -4.82 -4.39 -6.69
CA ALA A 71 -4.77 -5.71 -6.09
C ALA A 71 -3.96 -5.69 -4.80
N ALA A 72 -4.30 -6.60 -3.88
CA ALA A 72 -3.49 -6.92 -2.73
C ALA A 72 -3.43 -8.43 -2.53
N GLY A 73 -2.32 -8.94 -2.00
CA GLY A 73 -2.21 -10.37 -1.73
C GLY A 73 -0.94 -10.76 -0.99
N ARG A 74 -0.91 -12.00 -0.50
CA ARG A 74 0.19 -12.51 0.32
C ARG A 74 1.45 -12.73 -0.52
N LEU A 75 2.59 -12.29 0.02
CA LEU A 75 3.93 -12.64 -0.47
C LEU A 75 4.60 -13.67 0.45
N ARG A 76 5.78 -14.15 0.07
CA ARG A 76 6.57 -15.04 0.93
C ARG A 76 7.01 -14.26 2.16
N ALA A 77 6.91 -14.89 3.33
CA ALA A 77 7.39 -14.29 4.56
C ALA A 77 8.92 -14.12 4.50
N ASP A 78 9.41 -13.01 5.07
CA ASP A 78 10.85 -12.74 5.24
C ASP A 78 11.21 -12.85 6.72
N ALA A 79 12.22 -13.63 7.06
CA ALA A 79 12.61 -13.93 8.44
C ALA A 79 11.41 -14.28 9.36
N GLY A 80 10.44 -15.03 8.84
CA GLY A 80 9.21 -15.42 9.56
C GLY A 80 8.15 -14.32 9.69
N ARG A 81 8.37 -13.13 9.10
CA ARG A 81 7.45 -12.00 9.15
C ARG A 81 6.51 -12.02 7.95
N PRO A 82 5.18 -11.94 8.16
CA PRO A 82 4.22 -11.85 7.06
C PRO A 82 4.47 -10.63 6.16
N ARG A 83 4.32 -10.83 4.85
CA ARG A 83 4.43 -9.79 3.82
C ARG A 83 3.20 -9.78 2.93
N ILE A 84 2.78 -8.58 2.53
CA ILE A 84 1.64 -8.32 1.65
C ILE A 84 2.12 -7.46 0.49
N GLY A 85 1.86 -7.89 -0.73
CA GLY A 85 2.06 -7.10 -1.93
C GLY A 85 0.82 -6.28 -2.23
N LEU A 86 1.05 -5.04 -2.67
CA LEU A 86 0.04 -4.08 -3.09
C LEU A 86 0.37 -3.66 -4.53
N ILE A 87 -0.64 -3.55 -5.38
CA ILE A 87 -0.49 -3.04 -6.74
C ILE A 87 -1.33 -1.79 -6.88
N TYR A 88 -0.70 -0.71 -7.31
CA TYR A 88 -1.32 0.57 -7.51
C TYR A 88 -1.25 0.98 -8.98
N ASP A 89 -2.34 1.60 -9.45
CA ASP A 89 -2.21 2.53 -10.57
C ASP A 89 -1.75 3.87 -9.99
N VAL A 90 -0.78 4.49 -10.65
CA VAL A 90 -0.26 5.82 -10.29
C VAL A 90 -0.12 6.68 -11.54
N PHE A 91 -0.05 7.98 -11.33
CA PHE A 91 0.24 8.94 -12.39
C PHE A 91 1.36 9.86 -11.94
N SER A 92 2.21 10.27 -12.87
CA SER A 92 3.15 11.37 -12.70
C SER A 92 2.75 12.50 -13.65
N PRO A 93 3.39 13.68 -13.57
CA PRO A 93 3.13 14.76 -14.54
C PRO A 93 3.27 14.32 -16.02
N ASN A 94 4.08 13.28 -16.29
CA ASN A 94 4.44 12.88 -17.65
C ASN A 94 3.93 11.48 -18.06
N ALA A 95 3.38 10.68 -17.14
CA ALA A 95 2.99 9.29 -17.44
C ALA A 95 1.91 8.74 -16.51
N ARG A 96 1.28 7.64 -16.93
CA ARG A 96 0.49 6.75 -16.07
C ARG A 96 1.11 5.37 -16.12
N PHE A 97 1.32 4.77 -14.96
CA PHE A 97 1.97 3.46 -14.87
C PHE A 97 1.46 2.71 -13.65
N ARG A 98 1.87 1.44 -13.55
CA ARG A 98 1.60 0.60 -12.38
C ARG A 98 2.85 0.49 -11.53
N THR A 99 2.66 0.53 -10.21
CA THR A 99 3.71 0.27 -9.25
C THR A 99 3.27 -0.83 -8.28
N ALA A 100 4.24 -1.54 -7.72
CA ALA A 100 4.01 -2.48 -6.65
C ALA A 100 4.74 -2.03 -5.39
N LEU A 101 4.05 -2.15 -4.25
CA LEU A 101 4.63 -1.92 -2.94
C LEU A 101 4.54 -3.21 -2.12
N VAL A 102 5.57 -3.48 -1.33
CA VAL A 102 5.59 -4.56 -0.37
C VAL A 102 5.42 -3.98 1.02
N MET A 103 4.46 -4.54 1.76
CA MET A 103 4.25 -4.27 3.18
C MET A 103 4.80 -5.44 3.99
N ARG A 104 5.50 -5.14 5.08
CA ARG A 104 6.02 -6.13 6.02
C ARG A 104 5.48 -5.90 7.42
N SER A 105 5.34 -6.98 8.18
CA SER A 105 4.97 -6.89 9.60
C SER A 105 6.20 -6.64 10.48
N VAL A 106 6.21 -5.51 11.20
CA VAL A 106 7.23 -5.11 12.17
C VAL A 106 6.57 -4.93 13.54
N ARG A 107 6.91 -5.77 14.51
CA ARG A 107 6.38 -5.73 15.89
C ARG A 107 4.84 -5.63 15.92
N ALA A 108 4.17 -6.50 15.15
CA ALA A 108 2.71 -6.53 14.97
C ALA A 108 2.08 -5.28 14.31
N ARG A 109 2.87 -4.37 13.75
CA ARG A 109 2.41 -3.27 12.90
C ARG A 109 2.81 -3.52 11.45
N TRP A 110 2.09 -2.93 10.51
CA TRP A 110 2.47 -2.96 9.10
C TRP A 110 3.36 -1.75 8.79
N ALA A 111 4.30 -1.92 7.87
CA ALA A 111 5.12 -0.85 7.34
C ALA A 111 5.49 -1.16 5.89
N ILE A 112 5.71 -0.13 5.08
CA ILE A 112 6.29 -0.29 3.74
C ILE A 112 7.69 -0.89 3.92
N GLU A 113 8.00 -1.88 3.10
CA GLU A 113 9.31 -2.48 3.06
C GLU A 113 10.33 -1.49 2.45
N PRO A 114 11.46 -1.25 3.12
CA PRO A 114 12.52 -0.41 2.58
C PRO A 114 12.95 -0.88 1.20
N GLY A 115 13.10 0.04 0.25
CA GLY A 115 13.52 -0.27 -1.12
C GLY A 115 12.45 -0.90 -2.00
N SER A 116 11.22 -1.11 -1.52
CA SER A 116 10.09 -1.45 -2.38
C SER A 116 9.59 -0.28 -3.25
N PRO A 117 9.52 0.97 -2.75
CA PRO A 117 9.11 2.10 -3.58
C PRO A 117 10.02 2.27 -4.80
N GLY A 118 9.44 2.51 -5.98
CA GLY A 118 10.19 2.71 -7.23
C GLY A 118 10.74 1.43 -7.89
N ARG A 119 11.00 0.37 -7.11
CA ARG A 119 11.63 -0.87 -7.59
C ARG A 119 10.86 -1.59 -8.70
N PHE A 120 9.53 -1.49 -8.68
CA PHE A 120 8.66 -2.27 -9.56
C PHE A 120 7.91 -1.42 -10.58
N ASP A 121 8.25 -0.15 -10.73
CA ASP A 121 7.51 0.78 -11.59
C ASP A 121 7.51 0.31 -13.05
N ASP A 122 6.31 0.14 -13.59
CA ASP A 122 5.99 -0.36 -14.94
C ASP A 122 6.61 -1.73 -15.30
N THR A 123 7.12 -2.46 -14.32
CA THR A 123 7.65 -3.81 -14.51
C THR A 123 6.53 -4.86 -14.60
N GLU A 124 6.83 -6.08 -15.08
CA GLU A 124 5.88 -7.19 -15.04
C GLU A 124 5.38 -7.49 -13.61
N ALA A 125 6.22 -7.27 -12.60
CA ALA A 125 5.88 -7.46 -11.19
C ALA A 125 4.70 -6.58 -10.75
N ALA A 126 4.57 -5.38 -11.32
CA ALA A 126 3.48 -4.44 -11.04
C ALA A 126 2.14 -4.83 -11.70
N ARG A 127 2.08 -5.91 -12.49
CA ARG A 127 0.84 -6.28 -13.21
C ARG A 127 -0.09 -7.20 -12.42
N SER A 128 0.45 -8.05 -11.55
CA SER A 128 -0.35 -8.98 -10.74
C SER A 128 0.39 -9.44 -9.50
N ILE A 129 -0.34 -9.81 -8.44
CA ILE A 129 0.26 -10.37 -7.21
C ILE A 129 1.08 -11.63 -7.52
N SER A 130 0.63 -12.44 -8.49
CA SER A 130 1.36 -13.62 -8.94
C SER A 130 2.71 -13.26 -9.57
N SER A 131 2.78 -12.20 -10.38
CA SER A 131 4.02 -11.69 -10.99
C SER A 131 4.93 -11.09 -9.93
N LEU A 132 4.40 -10.26 -9.03
CA LEU A 132 5.15 -9.71 -7.90
C LEU A 132 5.77 -10.81 -7.05
N ARG A 133 4.99 -11.83 -6.72
CA ARG A 133 5.46 -12.99 -5.95
C ARG A 133 6.60 -13.75 -6.63
N ARG A 134 6.66 -13.79 -7.97
CA ARG A 134 7.79 -14.40 -8.70
C ARG A 134 9.04 -13.50 -8.66
N ALA A 135 8.87 -12.19 -8.82
CA ALA A 135 9.96 -11.22 -8.82
C ALA A 135 10.60 -11.05 -7.43
N ASP A 136 9.78 -11.11 -6.37
CA ASP A 136 10.19 -10.99 -4.98
C ASP A 136 10.98 -12.20 -4.44
N GLN A 137 11.10 -13.28 -5.22
CA GLN A 137 11.86 -14.49 -4.86
C GLN A 137 13.32 -14.46 -5.36
N ARG A 138 13.71 -13.43 -6.10
CA ARG A 138 15.07 -13.24 -6.64
C ARG A 138 15.82 -12.21 -5.81
#